data_AF-A0AAU0KJJ8-F1
#
_entry.id   AF-A0AAU0KJJ8-F1
#
_cell.length_a   1.000
_cell.length_b   1.000
_cell.length_c   1.000
_cell.angle_alpha   90.00
_cell.angle_beta   90.00
_cell.angle_gamma   90.00
#
_symmetry.space_group_name_H-M   'P 1'
#
loop_
_entity.id
_entity.type
_entity.pdbx_description
1 polymer ?
#
loop_
_entity_poly.entity_id
_entity_poly.type
_entity_poly.pdbx_seq_one_letter_code
_entity_poly.pdbx_strand_id
1 'polypeptide(L)'
;MATTSLKLSDELKQRAIAAAEKKGVSPHAFMVQAIERAATAAESRASFVSEAQAAREKMLSTGEGFDVNEVHGYLKARIAGNNPVKPKAKSWQS
;
A
#
# COMPACT_ATOMS: atom_id res chain seq x y z
N MET A 1 -28.34 -7.35 3.82
CA MET A 1 -26.90 -7.70 3.83
C MET A 1 -26.78 -9.20 4.04
N ALA A 2 -25.87 -9.88 3.35
CA ALA A 2 -25.65 -11.31 3.51
C ALA A 2 -24.64 -11.56 4.64
N THR A 3 -24.88 -12.56 5.47
CA THR A 3 -23.97 -12.95 6.55
C THR A 3 -23.05 -14.07 6.10
N THR A 4 -21.74 -13.90 6.26
CA THR A 4 -20.73 -14.94 6.02
C THR A 4 -20.23 -15.48 7.35
N SER A 5 -20.43 -16.77 7.62
CA SER A 5 -19.90 -17.42 8.83
C SER A 5 -18.42 -17.74 8.67
N LEU A 6 -17.59 -17.21 9.57
CA LEU A 6 -16.15 -17.44 9.60
C LEU A 6 -15.79 -18.41 10.74
N LYS A 7 -15.14 -19.52 10.40
CA LYS A 7 -14.61 -20.45 11.41
C LYS A 7 -13.22 -20.00 11.84
N LEU A 8 -13.07 -19.72 13.12
CA LEU A 8 -11.79 -19.33 13.74
C LEU A 8 -11.27 -20.48 14.59
N SER A 9 -9.95 -20.62 14.68
CA SER A 9 -9.36 -21.43 15.75
C SER A 9 -9.66 -20.78 17.10
N ASP A 10 -9.74 -21.58 18.16
CA ASP A 10 -9.98 -21.07 19.51
C ASP A 10 -8.90 -20.06 19.94
N GLU A 11 -7.65 -20.34 19.57
CA GLU A 11 -6.52 -19.43 19.82
C GLU A 11 -6.73 -18.05 19.16
N LEU A 12 -7.10 -18.02 17.88
CA LEU A 12 -7.31 -16.77 17.15
C LEU A 12 -8.51 -15.99 17.71
N LYS A 13 -9.57 -16.72 18.09
CA LYS A 13 -10.75 -16.12 18.72
C LYS A 13 -10.39 -15.42 20.03
N GLN A 14 -9.63 -16.07 20.90
CA GLN A 14 -9.19 -15.48 22.18
C GLN A 14 -8.30 -14.26 21.96
N ARG A 15 -7.36 -14.32 21.02
CA ARG A 15 -6.49 -13.19 20.66
C ARG A 15 -7.29 -12.01 20.12
N ALA A 16 -8.31 -12.24 19.30
CA ALA A 16 -9.18 -11.20 18.77
C ALA A 16 -10.01 -10.52 19.87
N ILE A 17 -10.55 -11.30 20.82
CA ILE A 17 -11.29 -10.76 21.98
C ILE A 17 -10.38 -9.85 22.81
N ALA A 18 -9.22 -10.35 23.23
CA ALA A 18 -8.28 -9.58 24.05
C ALA A 18 -7.78 -8.30 23.34
N ALA A 19 -7.59 -8.36 22.02
CA ALA A 19 -7.21 -7.19 21.23
C ALA A 19 -8.36 -6.18 21.07
N ALA A 20 -9.60 -6.65 20.99
CA ALA A 20 -10.79 -5.81 20.92
C ALA A 20 -11.03 -5.07 22.25
N GLU A 21 -10.90 -5.76 23.38
CA GLU A 21 -11.00 -5.18 24.73
C GLU A 21 -9.98 -4.05 24.94
N LYS A 22 -8.71 -4.28 24.59
CA LYS A 22 -7.65 -3.25 24.66
C LYS A 22 -7.95 -2.02 23.80
N LYS A 23 -8.75 -2.16 22.74
CA LYS A 23 -9.16 -1.07 21.85
C LYS A 23 -10.53 -0.47 22.22
N GLY A 24 -11.23 -1.02 23.21
CA GLY A 24 -12.56 -0.56 23.60
C GLY A 24 -13.64 -0.82 22.54
N VAL A 25 -13.48 -1.84 21.71
CA VAL A 25 -14.45 -2.22 20.66
C VAL A 25 -14.97 -3.64 20.87
N SER A 26 -16.11 -3.98 20.27
CA SER A 26 -16.62 -5.35 20.31
C SER A 26 -15.72 -6.30 19.50
N PRO A 27 -15.62 -7.59 19.87
CA PRO A 27 -14.88 -8.57 19.08
C PRO A 27 -15.35 -8.64 17.62
N HIS A 28 -16.66 -8.52 17.39
CA HIS A 28 -17.21 -8.49 16.03
C HIS A 28 -16.70 -7.29 15.23
N ALA A 29 -16.78 -6.07 15.79
CA ALA A 29 -16.29 -4.86 15.13
C ALA A 29 -14.79 -4.94 14.85
N PHE A 30 -14.01 -5.49 15.79
CA PHE A 30 -12.58 -5.73 15.59
C PHE A 30 -12.31 -6.64 14.41
N MET A 31 -13.04 -7.76 14.30
CA MET A 31 -12.86 -8.73 13.20
C MET A 31 -13.26 -8.13 11.84
N VAL A 32 -14.37 -7.40 11.77
CA VAL A 32 -14.80 -6.72 10.53
C VAL A 32 -13.74 -5.71 10.09
N GLN A 33 -13.27 -4.85 10.99
CA GLN A 33 -12.21 -3.89 10.69
C GLN A 33 -10.90 -4.56 10.28
N ALA A 34 -10.58 -5.72 10.84
CA ALA A 34 -9.39 -6.48 10.44
C ALA A 34 -9.51 -6.97 8.98
N ILE A 35 -10.69 -7.44 8.57
CA ILE A 35 -10.96 -7.86 7.19
C ILE A 35 -10.92 -6.66 6.25
N GLU A 36 -11.54 -5.54 6.59
CA GLU A 36 -11.51 -4.30 5.79
C GLU A 36 -10.08 -3.82 5.54
N ARG A 37 -9.26 -3.79 6.60
CA ARG A 37 -7.84 -3.42 6.49
C ARG A 37 -7.07 -4.39 5.60
N ALA A 38 -7.32 -5.69 5.75
CA ALA A 38 -6.66 -6.71 4.95
C ALA A 38 -7.05 -6.60 3.46
N ALA A 39 -8.32 -6.38 3.16
CA ALA A 39 -8.82 -6.16 1.81
C ALA A 39 -8.18 -4.90 1.18
N THR A 40 -8.24 -3.78 1.89
CA THR A 40 -7.64 -2.51 1.43
C THR A 40 -6.13 -2.66 1.16
N ALA A 41 -5.41 -3.36 2.05
CA ALA A 41 -3.99 -3.60 1.88
C ALA A 41 -3.69 -4.50 0.67
N ALA A 42 -4.51 -5.53 0.44
CA ALA A 42 -4.37 -6.43 -0.71
C ALA A 42 -4.62 -5.68 -2.02
N GLU A 43 -5.67 -4.87 -2.10
CA GLU A 43 -6.00 -4.03 -3.24
C GLU A 43 -4.88 -3.01 -3.53
N SER A 44 -4.42 -2.29 -2.50
CA SER A 44 -3.34 -1.31 -2.62
C SER A 44 -2.05 -1.96 -3.12
N ARG A 45 -1.72 -3.15 -2.61
CA ARG A 45 -0.54 -3.91 -3.06
C ARG A 45 -0.69 -4.34 -4.52
N ALA A 46 -1.85 -4.84 -4.91
CA ALA A 46 -2.09 -5.27 -6.28
C ALA A 46 -1.97 -4.10 -7.27
N SER A 47 -2.55 -2.94 -6.94
CA SER A 47 -2.41 -1.71 -7.75
C SER A 47 -0.95 -1.28 -7.86
N PHE A 48 -0.24 -1.20 -6.73
CA PHE A 48 1.16 -0.79 -6.71
C PHE A 48 2.05 -1.69 -7.56
N VAL A 49 1.87 -3.02 -7.50
CA VAL A 49 2.64 -3.97 -8.31
C VAL A 49 2.31 -3.82 -9.79
N SER A 50 1.03 -3.66 -10.13
CA SER A 50 0.59 -3.46 -11.52
C SER A 50 1.18 -2.17 -12.11
N GLU A 51 1.13 -1.06 -11.37
CA GLU A 51 1.71 0.22 -11.77
C GLU A 51 3.23 0.13 -11.93
N ALA A 52 3.92 -0.58 -11.02
CA ALA A 52 5.37 -0.78 -11.11
C ALA A 52 5.76 -1.62 -12.34
N GLN A 53 5.00 -2.66 -12.66
CA GLN A 53 5.21 -3.46 -13.87
C GLN A 53 5.02 -2.63 -15.13
N ALA A 54 3.93 -1.86 -15.23
CA ALA A 54 3.67 -0.97 -16.35
C ALA A 54 4.75 0.11 -16.51
N ALA A 55 5.20 0.71 -15.40
CA ALA A 55 6.29 1.68 -15.41
C ALA A 55 7.61 1.07 -15.90
N ARG A 56 7.92 -0.17 -15.48
CA ARG A 56 9.11 -0.90 -15.93
C ARG A 56 9.03 -1.22 -17.42
N GLU A 57 7.90 -1.71 -17.91
CA GLU A 57 7.70 -1.98 -19.34
C GLU A 57 7.88 -0.72 -20.17
N LYS A 58 7.29 0.40 -19.73
CA LYS A 58 7.50 1.70 -20.37
C LYS A 58 8.97 2.12 -20.39
N MET A 59 9.67 2.02 -19.25
CA MET A 59 11.09 2.36 -19.15
C MET A 59 11.97 1.52 -20.09
N LEU A 60 11.65 0.23 -20.24
CA LEU A 60 12.37 -0.66 -21.17
C LEU A 60 12.07 -0.36 -22.63
N SER A 61 10.81 -0.09 -22.98
CA SER A 61 10.39 0.20 -24.36
C SER A 61 10.88 1.56 -24.87
N THR A 62 10.95 2.55 -23.99
CA THR A 62 11.36 3.92 -24.34
C THR A 62 12.85 4.18 -24.19
N GLY A 63 13.56 3.35 -23.41
CA GLY A 63 14.95 3.62 -23.01
C GLY A 63 15.07 4.82 -22.07
N GLU A 64 13.97 5.36 -21.56
CA GLU A 64 13.93 6.54 -20.68
C GLU A 64 13.61 6.13 -19.24
N GLY A 65 14.38 6.66 -18.29
CA GLY A 65 14.23 6.43 -16.86
C GLY A 65 14.36 7.73 -16.06
N PHE A 66 13.95 7.70 -14.80
CA PHE A 66 14.18 8.82 -13.89
C PHE A 66 15.50 8.62 -13.14
N ASP A 67 16.29 9.69 -13.04
CA ASP A 67 17.49 9.68 -12.20
C ASP A 67 17.11 9.57 -10.72
N VAL A 68 17.75 8.64 -10.01
CA VAL A 68 17.43 8.33 -8.61
C VAL A 68 17.69 9.52 -7.68
N ASN A 69 18.72 10.33 -7.94
CA ASN A 69 19.05 11.49 -7.10
C ASN A 69 18.04 12.61 -7.33
N GLU A 70 17.61 12.84 -8.59
CA GLU A 70 16.55 13.81 -8.90
C GLU A 70 15.22 13.43 -8.25
N VAL A 71 14.86 12.14 -8.30
CA VAL A 71 13.64 11.63 -7.65
C VAL A 71 13.73 11.78 -6.13
N HIS A 72 14.83 11.37 -5.50
CA HIS A 72 15.02 11.52 -4.06
C HIS A 72 15.00 12.99 -3.61
N GLY A 73 15.64 13.87 -4.37
CA GLY A 73 15.62 15.31 -4.12
C GLY A 73 14.21 15.89 -4.19
N TYR A 74 13.47 15.56 -5.26
CA TYR A 74 12.08 15.95 -5.43
C TYR A 74 11.19 15.47 -4.27
N LEU A 75 11.29 14.20 -3.88
CA LEU A 75 10.49 13.64 -2.80
C LEU A 75 10.80 14.31 -1.45
N LYS A 76 12.08 14.49 -1.10
CA LYS A 76 12.49 15.18 0.12
C LYS A 76 11.97 16.61 0.17
N ALA A 77 12.10 17.37 -0.92
CA ALA A 77 11.62 18.75 -0.99
C ALA A 77 10.09 18.83 -0.85
N ARG A 78 9.35 17.88 -1.44
CA ARG A 78 7.89 17.80 -1.31
C ARG A 78 7.45 17.46 0.12
N ILE A 79 8.13 16.52 0.79
CA ILE A 79 7.88 16.19 2.21
C ILE A 79 8.13 17.40 3.11
N ALA A 80 9.13 18.23 2.79
CA ALA A 80 9.42 19.47 3.50
C ALA A 80 8.42 20.62 3.23
N GLY A 81 7.37 20.39 2.43
CA GLY A 81 6.35 21.39 2.10
C GLY A 81 6.74 22.36 0.97
N ASN A 82 7.88 22.14 0.30
CA ASN A 82 8.26 22.93 -0.87
C ASN A 82 7.51 22.47 -2.13
N ASN A 83 7.55 23.29 -3.18
CA ASN A 83 7.00 22.97 -4.50
C ASN A 83 8.12 22.76 -5.56
N PRO A 84 8.90 21.67 -5.47
CA PRO A 84 9.98 21.39 -6.41
C PRO A 84 9.46 21.02 -7.81
N VAL A 85 10.25 21.32 -8.85
CA VAL A 85 9.95 20.87 -10.21
C VAL A 85 10.01 19.35 -10.28
N LYS A 86 9.01 18.73 -10.91
CA LYS A 86 8.97 17.27 -11.09
C LYS A 86 10.12 16.82 -12.01
N PRO A 87 10.88 15.78 -11.63
CA PRO A 87 11.91 15.19 -12.49
C PRO A 87 11.33 14.75 -13.84
N LYS A 88 12.14 14.82 -14.89
CA LYS A 88 11.79 14.34 -16.23
C LYS A 88 12.50 13.02 -16.49
N ALA A 89 11.87 12.14 -17.25
CA ALA A 89 12.54 10.93 -17.72
C ALA A 89 13.64 11.34 -18.70
N LYS A 90 14.78 10.65 -18.65
CA LYS A 90 15.96 10.87 -19.49
C LYS A 90 16.43 9.53 -20.03
N SER A 91 17.09 9.54 -21.19
CA SER A 91 17.69 8.31 -21.72
C SER A 91 18.69 7.74 -20.73
N TRP A 92 18.57 6.44 -20.42
CA TRP A 92 19.52 5.69 -19.59
C TRP A 92 20.26 4.61 -20.37
N GLN A 93 19.79 4.29 -21.57
CA GLN A 93 20.47 3.44 -22.54
C GLN A 93 21.20 4.37 -23.52
N SER A 94 22.53 4.42 -23.38
CA SER A 94 23.44 5.04 -24.35
C SER A 94 24.28 3.95 -24.99
#